data_AF-A0A6N6JWU1-F1
#
_entry.id   AF-A0A6N6JWU1-F1
#
_cell.length_a   1.000
_cell.length_b   1.000
_cell.length_c   1.000
_cell.angle_alpha   90.00
_cell.angle_beta   90.00
_cell.angle_gamma   90.00
#
_symmetry.space_group_name_H-M   'P 1'
#
loop_
_entity.id
_entity.type
_entity.pdbx_description
1 polymer ?
#
loop_
_entity_poly.entity_id
_entity_poly.type
_entity_poly.pdbx_seq_one_letter_code
_entity_poly.pdbx_strand_id
1 'polypeptide(L)'
;MLEPGSFDALTSQEIDALKSAASWYAKYHARIIAESADDPSAYALAQRDRYLALLSGLGKLGVQVRNPLGDARPEVERKAA
;
A
#
# COMPACT_ATOMS: atom_id res chain seq x y z
N MET A 1 -9.18 14.87 -23.61
CA MET A 1 -8.63 15.73 -22.54
C MET A 1 -8.37 14.81 -21.37
N LEU A 2 -7.14 14.65 -20.91
CA LEU A 2 -6.81 13.81 -19.76
C LEU A 2 -7.07 14.63 -18.50
N GLU A 3 -7.96 14.15 -17.63
CA GLU A 3 -8.28 14.82 -16.38
C GLU A 3 -7.05 14.85 -15.45
N PRO A 4 -6.68 16.00 -14.87
CA PRO A 4 -5.57 16.08 -13.94
C PRO A 4 -5.80 15.15 -12.74
N GLY A 5 -4.79 14.33 -12.43
CA GLY A 5 -4.87 13.29 -11.39
C GLY A 5 -5.32 11.91 -11.88
N SER A 6 -5.61 11.75 -13.17
CA SER A 6 -5.83 10.41 -13.73
C SER A 6 -4.52 9.65 -13.91
N PHE A 7 -4.49 8.38 -13.49
CA PHE A 7 -3.39 7.46 -13.75
C PHE A 7 -3.20 7.20 -15.25
N ASP A 8 -4.25 7.37 -16.07
CA ASP A 8 -4.20 7.15 -17.52
C ASP A 8 -3.35 8.20 -18.26
N ALA A 9 -3.03 9.31 -17.59
CA ALA A 9 -2.18 10.37 -18.12
C ALA A 9 -0.68 10.09 -17.96
N LEU A 10 -0.32 9.08 -17.16
CA LEU A 10 1.07 8.77 -16.84
C LEU A 10 1.70 7.91 -17.93
N THR A 11 2.94 8.24 -18.29
CA THR A 11 3.79 7.39 -19.12
C THR A 11 4.19 6.13 -18.35
N SER A 12 4.59 5.09 -19.09
CA SER A 12 5.13 3.86 -18.48
C SER A 12 6.30 4.15 -17.54
N GLN A 13 7.17 5.10 -17.90
CA GLN A 13 8.33 5.47 -17.08
C GLN A 13 7.92 6.15 -15.76
N GLU A 14 6.91 7.02 -15.78
CA GLU A 14 6.36 7.64 -14.57
C GLU A 14 5.67 6.63 -13.67
N ILE A 15 4.91 5.69 -14.26
CA ILE A 15 4.31 4.57 -13.54
C ILE A 15 5.40 3.74 -12.85
N ASP A 16 6.49 3.43 -13.53
CA ASP A 16 7.60 2.64 -12.97
C ASP A 16 8.37 3.40 -11.87
N ALA A 17 8.52 4.72 -12.01
CA ALA A 17 9.07 5.57 -10.96
C ALA A 17 8.16 5.57 -9.71
N LEU A 18 6.84 5.69 -9.89
CA LEU A 18 5.88 5.63 -8.78
C LEU A 18 5.87 4.27 -8.09
N LYS A 19 5.89 3.17 -8.86
CA LYS A 19 6.01 1.81 -8.31
C LYS A 19 7.29 1.67 -7.47
N SER A 20 8.40 2.21 -7.97
CA SER A 20 9.70 2.16 -7.26
C SER A 20 9.66 2.96 -5.97
N ALA A 21 9.12 4.18 -6.00
CA ALA A 21 8.96 5.04 -4.83
C ALA A 21 8.04 4.41 -3.78
N ALA A 22 6.88 3.89 -4.20
CA ALA A 22 5.93 3.21 -3.33
C ALA A 22 6.52 1.93 -2.71
N SER A 23 7.31 1.17 -3.47
CA SER A 23 8.04 0.00 -2.97
C SER A 23 9.07 0.37 -1.90
N TRP A 24 9.82 1.44 -2.13
CA TRP A 24 10.81 1.94 -1.18
C TRP A 24 10.14 2.41 0.11
N TYR A 25 9.06 3.19 0.00
CA TYR A 25 8.26 3.62 1.14
C TYR A 25 7.73 2.43 1.93
N ALA A 26 7.16 1.43 1.24
CA ALA A 26 6.59 0.24 1.87
C ALA A 26 7.65 -0.55 2.66
N LYS A 27 8.85 -0.72 2.09
CA LYS A 27 9.98 -1.38 2.77
C LYS A 27 10.45 -0.59 4.00
N TYR A 28 10.59 0.72 3.87
CA TYR A 28 11.05 1.58 4.95
C TYR A 28 10.05 1.59 6.13
N HIS A 29 8.75 1.71 5.84
CA HIS A 29 7.71 1.77 6.87
C HIS A 29 7.34 0.42 7.46
N ALA A 30 7.79 -0.70 6.87
CA ALA A 30 7.45 -2.03 7.33
C ALA A 30 7.78 -2.27 8.81
N ARG A 31 8.92 -1.74 9.27
CA ARG A 31 9.36 -1.88 10.67
C ARG A 31 8.42 -1.15 11.63
N ILE A 32 8.05 0.09 11.29
CA ILE A 32 7.18 0.93 12.12
C ILE A 32 5.81 0.27 12.27
N ILE A 33 5.26 -0.25 11.18
CA ILE A 33 3.98 -0.96 11.17
C ILE A 33 4.03 -2.25 12.00
N ALA A 34 5.15 -2.98 11.94
CA ALA A 34 5.35 -4.18 12.77
C ALA A 34 5.46 -3.85 14.27
N GLU A 35 6.20 -2.79 14.61
CA GLU A 35 6.36 -2.34 16.00
C GLU A 35 5.04 -1.86 16.62
N SER A 36 4.11 -1.33 15.81
CA SER A 36 2.78 -0.90 16.26
C SER A 36 1.69 -1.96 16.07
N ALA A 37 2.03 -3.22 15.76
CA ALA A 37 1.04 -4.23 15.36
C ALA A 37 0.05 -4.58 16.50
N ASP A 38 0.52 -4.57 17.74
CA ASP A 38 -0.28 -4.88 18.94
C ASP A 38 -0.90 -3.64 19.60
N ASP A 39 -0.67 -2.43 19.05
CA ASP A 39 -1.26 -1.20 19.57
C ASP A 39 -2.74 -1.09 19.15
N PRO A 40 -3.71 -1.13 20.09
CA PRO A 40 -5.13 -1.04 19.78
C PRO A 40 -5.59 0.41 19.57
N SER A 41 -4.70 1.40 19.61
CA SER A 41 -5.05 2.80 19.38
C SER A 41 -5.68 2.99 17.99
N ALA A 42 -6.71 3.84 17.92
CA ALA A 42 -7.37 4.16 16.65
C ALA A 42 -6.37 4.70 15.60
N TYR A 43 -5.31 5.36 16.05
CA TYR A 43 -4.23 5.85 15.21
C TYR A 43 -3.43 4.69 14.58
N ALA A 44 -2.97 3.72 15.38
CA ALA A 44 -2.21 2.57 14.89
C ALA A 44 -3.04 1.71 13.92
N LEU A 45 -4.33 1.50 14.21
CA LEU A 45 -5.24 0.78 13.33
C LEU A 45 -5.41 1.49 11.97
N ALA A 46 -5.68 2.80 11.98
CA ALA A 46 -5.80 3.58 10.75
C ALA A 46 -4.51 3.56 9.92
N GLN A 47 -3.36 3.59 10.58
CA GLN A 47 -2.06 3.53 9.92
C GLN A 47 -1.81 2.15 9.28
N ARG A 48 -2.18 1.07 9.99
CA ARG A 48 -2.15 -0.30 9.46
C ARG A 48 -3.05 -0.45 8.23
N ASP A 49 -4.27 0.06 8.27
CA ASP A 49 -5.22 -0.04 7.15
C ASP A 49 -4.69 0.69 5.91
N ARG A 50 -4.14 1.89 6.09
CA ARG A 50 -3.50 2.64 4.99
C ARG A 50 -2.32 1.88 4.39
N TYR A 51 -1.50 1.25 5.23
CA TYR A 51 -0.37 0.46 4.78
C TYR A 51 -0.81 -0.81 4.02
N LEU A 52 -1.82 -1.52 4.50
CA LEU A 52 -2.38 -2.68 3.79
C LEU A 52 -3.02 -2.27 2.45
N ALA A 53 -3.68 -1.11 2.39
CA ALA A 53 -4.20 -0.57 1.14
C ALA A 53 -3.07 -0.26 0.13
N LEU A 54 -1.95 0.30 0.59
CA LEU A 54 -0.75 0.49 -0.23
C LEU A 54 -0.23 -0.84 -0.78
N LEU A 55 -0.08 -1.86 0.07
CA LEU A 55 0.39 -3.19 -0.37
C LEU A 55 -0.55 -3.82 -1.41
N SER A 56 -1.87 -3.70 -1.19
CA SER A 56 -2.87 -4.17 -2.16
C SER A 56 -2.74 -3.43 -3.50
N GLY A 57 -2.59 -2.10 -3.47
CA GLY A 57 -2.39 -1.28 -4.68
C GLY A 57 -1.11 -1.64 -5.42
N LEU A 58 0.01 -1.82 -4.71
CA LEU A 58 1.27 -2.29 -5.27
C LEU A 58 1.12 -3.68 -5.92
N GLY A 59 0.42 -4.60 -5.26
CA GLY A 59 0.14 -5.94 -5.81
C GLY A 59 -0.63 -5.88 -7.13
N LYS A 60 -1.65 -5.02 -7.24
CA LYS A 60 -2.41 -4.77 -8.48
C LYS A 60 -1.56 -4.15 -9.59
N LEU A 61 -0.52 -3.39 -9.22
CA LEU A 61 0.47 -2.82 -10.14
C LEU A 61 1.59 -3.81 -10.50
N GLY A 62 1.50 -5.08 -10.07
CA GLY A 62 2.49 -6.13 -10.31
C GLY A 62 3.71 -6.09 -9.39
N VAL A 63 3.68 -5.25 -8.35
CA VAL A 63 4.76 -5.10 -7.39
C VAL A 63 4.47 -5.94 -6.15
N GLN A 64 5.33 -6.92 -5.88
CA GLN A 64 5.22 -7.75 -4.68
C GLN A 64 6.12 -7.18 -3.58
N VAL A 65 5.53 -6.79 -2.45
CA VAL A 65 6.24 -6.37 -1.24
C VAL A 65 5.82 -7.28 -0.10
N ARG A 66 6.79 -7.76 0.69
CA ARG A 66 6.54 -8.61 1.84
C ARG A 66 5.70 -7.87 2.87
N ASN A 67 4.58 -8.46 3.28
CA ASN A 67 3.76 -7.93 4.36
C ASN A 67 4.46 -8.19 5.72
N PRO A 68 4.82 -7.15 6.50
CA PRO A 68 5.40 -7.30 7.83
C PRO A 68 4.39 -7.84 8.86
N LEU A 69 3.09 -7.76 8.59
CA LEU A 69 2.01 -8.22 9.47
C LEU A 69 1.58 -9.68 9.21
N GLY A 70 2.25 -10.40 8.32
CA GLY A 70 1.87 -11.75 7.89
C GLY A 70 0.67 -11.77 6.92
N ASP A 71 -0.07 -12.88 6.83
CA ASP A 71 -1.25 -13.05 5.94
C ASP A 71 -2.51 -12.30 6.42
N ALA A 72 -2.34 -11.21 7.17
CA ALA A 72 -3.44 -10.33 7.55
C ALA A 72 -3.99 -9.64 6.30
N ARG A 73 -4.97 -10.27 5.64
CA ARG A 73 -5.66 -9.72 4.47
C ARG A 73 -6.37 -8.40 4.84
N PRO A 74 -6.23 -7.34 4.03
CA PRO A 74 -6.96 -6.10 4.24
C PRO A 74 -8.48 -6.34 4.21
N GLU A 75 -9.22 -5.71 5.11
CA GLU A 75 -10.68 -5.78 5.17
C GLU A 75 -11.37 -5.23 3.91
N VAL A 76 -10.65 -4.42 3.12
CA VAL A 76 -11.11 -3.84 1.85
C VAL A 76 -11.49 -4.93 0.83
N GLU A 77 -10.88 -6.13 0.89
CA GLU A 77 -11.27 -7.26 0.03
C GLU A 77 -12.51 -8.00 0.54
N ARG A 78 -12.87 -7.91 1.83
CA ARG A 78 -14.05 -8.59 2.39
C ARG A 78 -15.37 -7.94 1.99
N LYS A 79 -15.34 -6.66 1.59
CA LYS A 79 -16.54 -5.92 1.15
C LYS A 79 -16.78 -5.94 -0.36
N ALA A 80 -15.88 -6.57 -1.13
CA ALA A 80 -15.97 -6.65 -2.59
C ALA A 80 -16.31 -8.06 -3.11
N ALA A 81 -16.65 -9.00 -2.21
CA ALA A 81 -17.04 -10.38 -2.51
C ALA A 81 -18.53 -10.60 -2.26
#